data_AF-A0A9W5IQJ8-F1
#
_entry.id   AF-A0A9W5IQJ8-F1
#
_cell.length_a   1.000
_cell.length_b   1.000
_cell.length_c   1.000
_cell.angle_alpha   90.00
_cell.angle_beta   90.00
_cell.angle_gamma   90.00
#
_symmetry.space_group_name_H-M   'P 1'
#
loop_
_entity.id
_entity.type
_entity.pdbx_description
1 polymer ?
#
loop_
_entity_poly.entity_id
_entity_poly.type
_entity_poly.pdbx_seq_one_letter_code
_entity_poly.pdbx_strand_id
1 'polypeptide(L)' 'MLQLSVYSRIVKGRDSLQKHHNRLCANLPQEGSIRCLEVTEKQYTTMKLLLGELKIQEKRVNSDQLLLF' A
#
# COMPACT_ATOMS: atom_id res chain seq x y z
N MET A 1 6.97 1.92 5.38
CA MET A 1 7.53 0.68 4.77
C MET A 1 7.08 -0.48 5.64
N LEU A 2 6.45 -1.51 5.07
CA LEU A 2 5.85 -2.61 5.84
C LEU A 2 6.96 -3.52 6.39
N GLN A 3 7.72 -4.12 5.49
CA GLN A 3 8.86 -5.00 5.79
C GLN A 3 10.01 -4.69 4.83
N LEU A 4 11.20 -5.25 5.09
CA LEU A 4 12.30 -5.23 4.12
C LEU A 4 11.79 -5.77 2.77
N SER A 5 12.02 -5.01 1.71
CA SER A 5 11.60 -5.33 0.33
C SER A 5 10.07 -5.45 0.13
N VAL A 6 9.24 -5.01 1.07
CA VAL A 6 7.77 -4.99 0.93
C VAL A 6 7.24 -3.58 1.19
N TYR A 7 6.60 -3.01 0.17
CA TYR A 7 6.09 -1.64 0.18
C TYR A 7 4.59 -1.64 -0.11
N SER A 8 3.86 -0.79 0.61
CA SER A 8 2.42 -0.58 0.43
C SER A 8 2.13 0.89 0.18
N ARG A 9 1.03 1.17 -0.52
CA ARG A 9 0.52 2.52 -0.78
C ARG A 9 -1.00 2.51 -0.71
N ILE A 10 -1.56 3.46 0.03
CA ILE A 10 -3.00 3.71 0.01
C ILE A 10 -3.35 4.47 -1.28
N VAL A 11 -4.40 4.02 -1.95
CA VAL A 11 -4.91 4.61 -3.20
C VAL A 11 -6.38 4.92 -3.03
N LYS A 12 -6.79 6.09 -3.54
CA LYS A 12 -8.16 6.58 -3.48
C LYS A 12 -8.87 6.23 -4.80
N GLY A 13 -9.51 5.07 -4.83
CA GLY A 13 -10.28 4.60 -5.99
C GLY A 13 -9.45 3.98 -7.11
N ARG A 14 -10.16 3.51 -8.14
CA ARG A 14 -9.60 2.74 -9.27
C ARG A 14 -8.75 3.58 -10.23
N ASP A 15 -9.09 4.84 -10.45
CA ASP A 15 -8.31 5.70 -11.36
C ASP A 15 -6.92 6.01 -10.81
N SER A 16 -6.83 6.27 -9.51
CA SER A 16 -5.57 6.48 -8.81
C SER A 16 -4.69 5.22 -8.84
N LEU A 17 -5.29 4.05 -8.63
CA LEU A 17 -4.64 2.75 -8.77
C LEU A 17 -4.03 2.59 -10.16
N GLN A 18 -4.80 2.78 -11.24
CA GLN A 18 -4.32 2.63 -12.62
C GLN A 18 -3.21 3.62 -12.95
N LYS A 19 -3.35 4.88 -12.53
CA LYS A 19 -2.31 5.91 -12.71
C LYS A 19 -0.99 5.50 -12.06
N HIS A 20 -1.04 4.97 -10.84
CA HIS A 20 0.17 4.52 -10.14
C HIS A 20 0.74 3.24 -10.72
N HIS A 21 -0.12 2.30 -11.15
CA HIS A 21 0.29 1.09 -11.84
C HIS A 21 1.07 1.42 -13.13
N ASN A 22 0.52 2.28 -13.99
CA ASN A 22 1.17 2.71 -15.23
C ASN A 22 2.52 3.37 -14.96
N ARG A 23 2.61 4.21 -13.91
CA ARG A 23 3.88 4.84 -13.51
C ARG A 23 4.91 3.82 -13.03
N LEU A 24 4.50 2.76 -12.32
CA LEU A 24 5.41 1.68 -11.92
C LEU A 24 5.94 0.94 -13.15
N CYS A 25 5.05 0.57 -14.08
CA CYS A 25 5.45 -0.10 -15.32
C CYS A 25 6.45 0.73 -16.14
N ALA A 26 6.26 2.05 -16.21
CA ALA A 26 7.18 2.95 -16.91
C ALA A 26 8.56 3.10 -16.25
N ASN A 27 8.71 2.72 -14.98
CA ASN A 27 9.95 2.85 -14.21
C ASN A 27 10.46 1.49 -13.70
N LEU A 28 10.12 0.39 -14.39
CA LEU A 28 10.62 -0.94 -14.02
C LEU A 28 12.15 -1.02 -14.25
N PRO A 29 12.90 -1.64 -13.33
CA PRO A 29 14.29 -1.96 -13.57
C PRO A 29 14.43 -3.05 -14.65
N GLN A 30 15.61 -3.12 -15.30
CA GLN A 30 15.90 -4.13 -16.32
C GLN A 30 16.02 -5.55 -15.76
N GLU A 31 16.33 -5.68 -14.46
CA GLU A 31 16.54 -6.96 -13.79
C GLU A 31 15.80 -7.01 -12.44
N GLY A 32 15.49 -8.22 -11.99
CA GLY A 32 14.86 -8.50 -10.71
C GLY A 32 13.46 -9.13 -10.82
N SER A 33 12.85 -9.39 -9.66
CA SER A 33 11.48 -9.93 -9.57
C SER A 33 10.63 -9.00 -8.72
N ILE A 34 9.71 -8.29 -9.38
CA ILE A 34 8.79 -7.34 -8.74
C ILE A 34 7.37 -7.80 -9.03
N ARG A 35 6.55 -7.90 -7.98
CA ARG A 35 5.12 -8.24 -8.08
C ARG A 35 4.31 -7.13 -7.42
N CYS A 36 3.16 -6.81 -8.02
CA CYS A 36 2.19 -5.88 -7.46
C CYS A 36 0.94 -6.66 -7.06
N LEU A 37 0.41 -6.39 -5.86
CA LEU A 37 -0.84 -6.97 -5.38
C LEU A 37 -1.78 -5.83 -4.99
N GLU A 38 -2.99 -5.86 -5.54
CA GLU A 38 -4.06 -4.95 -5.17
C GLU A 38 -4.86 -5.57 -4.02
N VAL A 39 -4.98 -4.86 -2.91
CA VAL A 39 -5.77 -5.27 -1.75
C VAL A 39 -6.74 -4.15 -1.39
N THR A 40 -7.93 -4.54 -0.95
CA THR A 40 -8.89 -3.58 -0.38
C THR A 40 -8.44 -3.17 1.01
N GLU A 41 -8.91 -2.01 1.47
CA GLU A 41 -8.67 -1.53 2.84
C GLU A 41 -9.11 -2.56 3.88
N LYS A 42 -10.30 -3.17 3.70
CA LYS A 42 -10.81 -4.21 4.59
C LYS A 42 -9.89 -5.43 4.64
N GLN A 43 -9.37 -5.89 3.50
CA GLN A 43 -8.43 -7.00 3.48
C GLN A 43 -7.13 -6.66 4.19
N TYR A 44 -6.59 -5.46 3.95
CA TYR A 44 -5.36 -5.00 4.59
C TYR A 44 -5.50 -4.89 6.12
N THR A 45 -6.60 -4.34 6.62
CA THR A 45 -6.85 -4.22 8.08
C THR A 45 -7.13 -5.55 8.76
N THR A 46 -7.68 -6.54 8.03
CA THR A 46 -7.87 -7.91 8.56
C THR A 46 -6.60 -8.75 8.57
N MET A 47 -5.47 -8.23 8.07
CA MET A 47 -4.20 -8.94 8.05
C MET A 47 -3.75 -9.28 9.48
N LYS A 48 -3.52 -10.57 9.74
CA LYS A 48 -3.09 -11.05 11.05
C LYS A 48 -1.56 -11.04 11.14
N LEU A 49 -1.04 -10.45 12.21
CA LEU A 49 0.36 -10.56 12.58
C LEU A 49 0.56 -11.87 13.35
N LEU A 50 1.37 -12.78 12.82
CA LEU A 50 1.65 -14.07 13.46
C LEU A 50 2.87 -14.02 14.39
N LEU A 51 3.80 -13.07 14.16
CA LEU A 51 5.03 -12.90 14.93
C LEU A 51 5.54 -11.45 14.80
N GLY A 52 6.11 -10.91 15.88
CA GLY A 52 6.67 -9.55 15.93
C GLY A 52 5.68 -8.51 16.48
N GLU A 53 6.05 -7.24 16.37
CA GLU A 53 5.25 -6.10 16.84
C GLU A 53 4.81 -5.21 15.67
N LEU A 54 3.63 -4.60 15.81
CA LEU A 54 3.14 -3.60 14.86
C LEU A 54 4.01 -2.35 14.91
N LYS A 55 4.51 -1.90 13.76
CA LYS A 55 5.29 -0.67 13.70
C LYS A 55 4.39 0.55 13.91
N ILE A 56 4.91 1.55 14.63
CA ILE A 56 4.20 2.83 14.88
C ILE A 56 3.79 3.53 13.57
N GLN A 57 4.56 3.33 12.49
CA GLN A 57 4.25 3.87 11.17
C GLN A 57 2.96 3.31 10.56
N GLU A 58 2.59 2.06 10.89
CA GLU A 58 1.33 1.45 10.45
C GLU A 58 0.13 2.03 11.20
N LYS A 59 0.30 2.41 12.48
CA LYS A 59 -0.72 3.12 13.27
C LYS A 59 -0.96 4.56 12.81
N ARG A 60 0.03 5.23 12.23
CA ARG A 60 -0.02 6.67 11.84
C ARG A 60 -0.40 6.90 10.37
N VAL A 61 -1.20 6.04 9.76
CA VAL A 61 -1.75 6.33 8.43
C VAL A 61 -3.21 6.74 8.60
N ASN A 62 -3.41 7.95 9.13
CA ASN A 62 -4.75 8.47 9.33
C ASN A 62 -5.33 8.85 7.96
N SER A 63 -6.28 8.06 7.47
CA SER A 63 -7.11 8.36 6.29
C SER A 63 -8.37 9.12 6.68
N ASP A 64 -8.34 9.84 7.81
CA ASP A 64 -9.43 10.72 8.23
C ASP A 64 -9.58 11.84 7.20
N GLN A 65 -10.51 11.63 6.27
CA GLN A 65 -11.01 12.68 5.42
C GLN A 65 -11.83 13.62 6.31
N LEU A 66 -11.24 14.75 6.70
CA LEU A 66 -11.96 15.85 7.32
C LEU A 66 -13.02 16.36 6.34
N LEU A 67 -14.25 15.86 6.49
CA LEU A 67 -15.45 16.45 5.92
C LEU A 67 -15.78 17.67 6.76
N LEU A 68 -15.32 18.83 6.30
CA LEU A 68 -15.84 20.13 6.74
C LEU A 68 -17.02 20.44 5.82
N PHE A 69 -18.24 20.39 6.39
CA PHE A 69 -19.44 20.95 5.78
C PHE A 69 -19.54 22.43 6.12
#